data_AF-A0A376CM96-F1
#
_entry.id   AF-A0A376CM96-F1
#
_cell.length_a   1.000
_cell.length_b   1.000
_cell.length_c   1.000
_cell.angle_alpha   90.00
_cell.angle_beta   90.00
_cell.angle_gamma   90.00
#
_symmetry.space_group_name_H-M   'P 1'
#
loop_
_entity.id
_entity.type
_entity.pdbx_description
1 polymer ?
#
loop_
_entity_poly.entity_id
_entity_poly.type
_entity_poly.pdbx_seq_one_letter_code
_entity_poly.pdbx_strand_id
1 'polypeptide(L)'
;MAKDSPQEIKSANEWLNQASETLQISPELTRTVLGDLLDLTKNVAHGPSRPAAPVTAFLVGLSTGQAQAAGTSEEDLAAAVRERIAKINATLEEYQD
;
A
#
# COMPACT_ATOMS: atom_id res chain seq x y z
N MET A 1 19.10 -7.82 16.14
CA MET A 1 18.24 -8.84 15.49
C MET A 1 18.24 -8.54 14.01
N ALA A 2 18.33 -9.55 13.15
CA ALA A 2 18.29 -9.34 11.70
C ALA A 2 16.88 -8.85 11.36
N LYS A 3 16.77 -7.61 10.84
CA LYS A 3 15.55 -7.17 10.16
C LYS A 3 15.25 -8.23 9.10
N ASP A 4 14.03 -8.75 9.10
CA ASP A 4 13.52 -9.76 8.16
C ASP A 4 13.71 -11.23 8.62
N SER A 5 13.81 -11.49 9.93
CA SER A 5 13.77 -12.88 10.40
C SER A 5 12.43 -13.56 10.05
N PRO A 6 12.39 -14.89 9.80
CA PRO A 6 11.13 -15.60 9.50
C PRO A 6 10.03 -15.40 10.56
N GLN A 7 10.43 -15.20 11.83
CA GLN A 7 9.52 -14.93 12.94
C GLN A 7 8.94 -13.51 12.90
N GLU A 8 9.75 -12.50 12.52
CA GLU A 8 9.28 -11.11 12.34
C GLU A 8 8.35 -10.99 11.14
N ILE A 9 8.62 -11.69 10.03
CA ILE A 9 7.73 -11.72 8.86
C ILE A 9 6.39 -12.38 9.23
N LYS A 10 6.44 -13.47 10.01
CA LYS A 10 5.23 -14.16 10.48
C LYS A 10 4.39 -13.25 11.37
N SER A 11 5.01 -12.55 12.33
CA SER A 11 4.28 -11.63 13.21
C SER A 11 3.68 -10.44 12.46
N ALA A 12 4.37 -9.92 11.44
CA ALA A 12 3.84 -8.87 10.58
C ALA A 12 2.62 -9.33 9.77
N ASN A 13 2.66 -10.53 9.18
CA ASN A 13 1.52 -11.10 8.47
C ASN A 13 0.32 -11.39 9.39
N GLU A 14 0.57 -11.93 10.59
CA GLU A 14 -0.46 -12.16 11.61
C GLU A 14 -1.11 -10.84 12.04
N TRP A 15 -0.30 -9.80 12.30
CA TRP A 15 -0.79 -8.48 12.62
C TRP A 15 -1.63 -7.87 11.49
N LEU A 16 -1.15 -7.93 10.23
CA LEU A 16 -1.87 -7.39 9.08
C LEU A 16 -3.20 -8.11 8.83
N ASN A 17 -3.27 -9.42 9.07
CA ASN A 17 -4.53 -10.17 9.02
C ASN A 17 -5.52 -9.63 10.06
N GLN A 18 -5.09 -9.54 11.32
CA GLN A 18 -5.93 -9.06 12.42
C GLN A 18 -6.39 -7.61 12.21
N ALA A 19 -5.49 -6.75 11.74
CA ALA A 19 -5.81 -5.36 11.42
C ALA A 19 -6.82 -5.26 10.28
N SER A 20 -6.67 -6.09 9.23
CA SER A 20 -7.63 -6.16 8.11
C SER A 20 -9.01 -6.57 8.60
N GLU A 21 -9.10 -7.63 9.40
CA GLU A 21 -10.36 -8.10 10.00
C GLU A 21 -11.02 -7.04 10.88
N THR A 22 -10.23 -6.35 11.71
CA THR A 22 -10.73 -5.27 12.60
C THR A 22 -11.33 -4.11 11.81
N LEU A 23 -10.74 -3.79 10.65
CA LEU A 23 -11.22 -2.74 9.75
C LEU A 23 -12.25 -3.24 8.73
N GLN A 24 -12.65 -4.52 8.82
CA GLN A 24 -13.59 -5.17 7.89
C GLN A 24 -13.11 -5.11 6.43
N ILE A 25 -11.79 -5.20 6.23
CA ILE A 25 -11.13 -5.27 4.93
C ILE A 25 -10.74 -6.72 4.67
N SER A 26 -10.93 -7.20 3.43
CA SER A 26 -10.48 -8.53 3.03
C SER A 26 -8.98 -8.71 3.29
N PRO A 27 -8.56 -9.67 4.14
CA PRO A 27 -7.15 -9.94 4.37
C PRO A 27 -6.43 -10.36 3.08
N GLU A 28 -7.14 -10.95 2.13
CA GLU A 28 -6.59 -11.34 0.84
C GLU A 28 -6.25 -10.14 -0.03
N LEU A 29 -7.09 -9.09 -0.01
CA LEU A 29 -6.79 -7.83 -0.69
C LEU A 29 -5.52 -7.22 -0.10
N THR A 30 -5.41 -7.14 1.23
CA THR A 30 -4.22 -6.62 1.92
C THR A 30 -2.96 -7.37 1.52
N ARG A 31 -2.98 -8.72 1.50
CA ARG A 31 -1.83 -9.52 1.05
C ARG A 31 -1.48 -9.29 -0.42
N THR A 32 -2.50 -9.18 -1.26
CA THR A 32 -2.35 -8.98 -2.71
C THR A 32 -1.62 -7.69 -3.07
N VAL A 33 -1.80 -6.63 -2.29
CA VAL A 33 -1.21 -5.30 -2.56
C VAL A 33 -0.05 -4.94 -1.62
N LEU A 34 0.30 -5.82 -0.67
CA LEU A 34 1.33 -5.54 0.35
C LEU A 34 2.67 -5.18 -0.28
N GLY A 35 3.15 -5.99 -1.23
CA GLY A 35 4.41 -5.74 -1.93
C GLY A 35 4.42 -4.39 -2.63
N ASP A 36 3.35 -4.10 -3.38
CA ASP A 36 3.19 -2.85 -4.13
C ASP A 36 3.27 -1.61 -3.20
N LEU A 37 2.61 -1.68 -2.02
CA LEU A 37 2.64 -0.60 -1.02
C LEU A 37 3.99 -0.47 -0.32
N LEU A 38 4.68 -1.58 -0.04
CA LEU A 38 6.03 -1.54 0.55
C LEU A 38 7.05 -0.92 -0.42
N ASP A 39 6.96 -1.26 -1.70
CA ASP A 39 7.81 -0.66 -2.73
C ASP A 39 7.50 0.84 -2.93
N LEU A 40 6.22 1.23 -2.94
CA LEU A 40 5.82 2.64 -2.96
C LEU A 40 6.42 3.40 -1.77
N THR A 41 6.22 2.91 -0.55
CA THR A 41 6.70 3.59 0.66
C THR A 41 8.22 3.69 0.69
N LYS A 42 8.93 2.65 0.22
CA LYS A 42 10.38 2.68 0.01
C LYS A 42 10.77 3.79 -0.96
N ASN A 43 10.15 3.86 -2.15
CA ASN A 43 10.52 4.84 -3.17
C ASN A 43 10.28 6.28 -2.69
N VAL A 44 9.13 6.56 -2.08
CA VAL A 44 8.82 7.89 -1.53
C VAL A 44 9.81 8.27 -0.41
N ALA A 45 10.18 7.32 0.45
CA ALA A 45 11.10 7.57 1.55
C ALA A 45 12.54 7.86 1.10
N HIS A 46 12.97 7.32 -0.03
CA HIS A 46 14.28 7.60 -0.65
C HIS A 46 14.25 8.79 -1.60
N GLY A 47 13.07 9.18 -2.11
CA GLY A 47 12.89 10.36 -2.95
C GLY A 47 12.50 11.60 -2.11
N PRO A 48 11.30 12.18 -2.30
CA PRO A 48 10.97 13.52 -1.80
C PRO A 48 11.15 13.73 -0.30
N SER A 49 10.64 12.80 0.53
CA SER A 49 10.90 12.82 1.98
C SER A 49 10.40 11.56 2.68
N ARG A 50 11.10 11.15 3.75
CA ARG A 50 10.69 10.04 4.62
C ARG A 50 9.30 10.23 5.26
N PRO A 51 8.91 11.41 5.77
CA PRO A 51 7.56 11.63 6.29
C PRO A 51 6.44 11.50 5.25
N ALA A 52 6.73 11.73 3.97
CA ALA A 52 5.73 11.62 2.90
C ALA A 52 5.34 10.16 2.62
N ALA A 53 6.18 9.18 2.94
CA ALA A 53 5.91 7.77 2.64
C ALA A 53 4.58 7.25 3.25
N PRO A 54 4.34 7.33 4.57
CA PRO A 54 3.07 6.89 5.14
C PRO A 54 1.87 7.72 4.66
N VAL A 55 2.06 9.03 4.43
CA VAL A 55 0.98 9.91 3.92
C VAL A 55 0.60 9.53 2.49
N THR A 56 1.57 9.13 1.67
CA THR A 56 1.32 8.70 0.28
C THR A 56 0.56 7.37 0.24
N ALA A 57 0.94 6.40 1.08
CA ALA A 57 0.18 5.15 1.21
C ALA A 57 -1.28 5.40 1.65
N PHE A 58 -1.48 6.33 2.59
CA PHE A 58 -2.82 6.77 2.99
C PHE A 58 -3.62 7.36 1.81
N LEU A 59 -3.00 8.23 0.98
CA LEU A 59 -3.66 8.82 -0.19
C LEU A 59 -4.06 7.77 -1.24
N VAL A 60 -3.21 6.77 -1.47
CA VAL A 60 -3.53 5.63 -2.34
C VAL A 60 -4.76 4.89 -1.80
N GLY A 61 -4.79 4.58 -0.51
CA GLY A 61 -5.94 3.94 0.13
C GLY A 61 -7.22 4.78 0.03
N LEU A 62 -7.13 6.07 0.36
CA LEU A 62 -8.25 7.01 0.32
C LEU A 62 -8.83 7.13 -1.09
N SER A 63 -7.98 7.30 -2.10
CA SER A 63 -8.40 7.37 -3.50
C SER A 63 -8.99 6.05 -3.99
N THR A 64 -8.52 4.90 -3.48
CA THR A 64 -9.07 3.58 -3.82
C THR A 64 -10.49 3.45 -3.26
N GLY A 65 -10.70 3.83 -2.00
CA GLY A 65 -12.03 3.86 -1.39
C GLY A 65 -13.01 4.79 -2.12
N GLN A 66 -12.52 5.92 -2.65
CA GLN A 66 -13.32 6.80 -3.51
C GLN A 66 -13.74 6.11 -4.82
N ALA A 67 -12.87 5.31 -5.45
CA ALA A 67 -13.24 4.55 -6.65
C ALA A 67 -14.22 3.42 -6.35
N GLN A 68 -14.05 2.73 -5.23
CA GLN A 68 -15.03 1.74 -4.76
C GLN A 68 -16.41 2.38 -4.59
N ALA A 69 -16.49 3.54 -3.93
CA ALA A 69 -17.73 4.30 -3.79
C ALA A 69 -18.32 4.78 -5.14
N ALA A 70 -17.48 4.92 -6.17
CA ALA A 70 -17.89 5.28 -7.53
C ALA A 70 -18.23 4.07 -8.42
N GLY A 71 -18.21 2.84 -7.89
CA GLY A 71 -18.67 1.63 -8.57
C GLY A 71 -17.57 0.67 -9.03
N THR A 72 -16.31 0.86 -8.64
CA THR A 72 -15.28 -0.19 -8.79
C THR A 72 -15.65 -1.40 -7.93
N SER A 73 -15.67 -2.58 -8.54
CA SER A 73 -16.01 -3.83 -7.84
C SER A 73 -14.91 -4.26 -6.87
N GLU A 74 -15.24 -5.15 -5.93
CA GLU A 74 -14.26 -5.67 -4.97
C GLU A 74 -13.11 -6.42 -5.65
N GLU A 75 -13.40 -7.14 -6.74
CA GLU A 75 -12.41 -7.89 -7.51
C GLU A 75 -11.40 -6.95 -8.20
N ASP A 76 -11.81 -5.74 -8.55
CA ASP A 76 -10.99 -4.74 -9.23
C ASP A 76 -10.19 -3.84 -8.27
N LEU A 77 -10.40 -3.93 -6.95
CA LEU A 77 -9.72 -3.06 -5.98
C LEU A 77 -8.19 -3.18 -6.03
N ALA A 78 -7.66 -4.39 -6.19
CA ALA A 78 -6.21 -4.58 -6.30
C ALA A 78 -5.65 -3.89 -7.54
N ALA A 79 -6.36 -3.93 -8.67
CA ALA A 79 -5.97 -3.22 -9.88
C ALA A 79 -6.07 -1.70 -9.68
N ALA A 80 -7.12 -1.22 -9.02
CA ALA A 80 -7.31 0.19 -8.70
C ALA A 80 -6.20 0.75 -7.78
N VAL A 81 -5.72 -0.05 -6.81
CA VAL A 81 -4.55 0.29 -5.97
C VAL A 81 -3.30 0.42 -6.85
N ARG A 82 -3.02 -0.57 -7.70
CA ARG A 82 -1.83 -0.56 -8.58
C ARG A 82 -1.84 0.59 -9.58
N GLU A 83 -3.00 0.92 -10.13
CA GLU A 83 -3.17 2.09 -11.01
C GLU A 83 -2.78 3.39 -10.29
N ARG A 84 -3.18 3.56 -9.03
CA ARG A 84 -2.81 4.73 -8.22
C ARG A 84 -1.33 4.74 -7.89
N ILE A 85 -0.76 3.60 -7.53
CA ILE A 85 0.67 3.45 -7.30
C ILE A 85 1.44 3.86 -8.56
N ALA A 86 1.01 3.42 -9.75
CA ALA A 86 1.64 3.79 -11.01
C ALA A 86 1.58 5.31 -11.26
N LYS A 87 0.43 5.96 -11.01
CA LYS A 87 0.30 7.42 -11.11
C LYS A 87 1.25 8.17 -10.17
N ILE A 88 1.38 7.70 -8.93
CA ILE A 88 2.31 8.30 -7.97
C ILE A 88 3.76 8.06 -8.38
N ASN A 89 4.13 6.87 -8.84
CA ASN A 89 5.48 6.59 -9.30
C ASN A 89 5.88 7.49 -10.49
N ALA A 90 4.97 7.71 -11.45
CA ALA A 90 5.21 8.66 -12.53
C ALA A 90 5.45 10.09 -12.01
N THR A 91 4.73 10.50 -10.96
CA THR A 91 4.98 11.80 -10.31
C THR A 91 6.35 11.82 -9.60
N LEU A 92 6.77 10.71 -8.97
CA LEU A 92 8.06 10.63 -8.28
C LEU A 92 9.26 10.74 -9.22
N GLU A 93 9.14 10.22 -10.45
CA GLU A 93 10.20 10.34 -11.47
C GLU A 93 10.53 11.82 -11.73
N GLU A 94 9.52 12.71 -11.76
CA GLU A 94 9.71 14.16 -11.93
C GLU A 94 10.44 14.84 -10.75
N TYR A 95 10.49 14.21 -9.57
CA TYR A 95 11.20 14.72 -8.38
C TYR A 95 12.64 14.21 -8.27
N GLN A 96 13.04 13.24 -9.10
CA GLN A 96 14.35 12.62 -9.07
C GLN A 96 15.32 13.19 -10.13
N ASP A 97 14.81 14.04 -11.02
CA ASP A 97 15.56 14.87 -11.97
C ASP A 97 15.97 16.23 -11.36
#